data_AF-A0A1Y1XHN7-F1
#
_entry.id   AF-A0A1Y1XHN7-F1
#
_cell.length_a   1.000
_cell.length_b   1.000
_cell.length_c   1.000
_cell.angle_alpha   90.00
_cell.angle_beta   90.00
_cell.angle_gamma   90.00
#
_symmetry.space_group_name_H-M   'P 1'
#
loop_
_entity.id
_entity.type
_entity.pdbx_description
1 polymer ?
#
loop_
_entity_poly.entity_id
_entity_poly.type
_entity_poly.pdbx_seq_one_letter_code
_entity_poly.pdbx_strand_id
1 'polypeptide(L)'
;MGSAIENKKNIKDLPKYKKPKRNLPVRLPKQSRIPKDVLLKLILFTILMFTLPFIVYYYTLDRFFIGNTTYAALAAAFTANLVIAAYVVVAIVEDRGDDDDNTETNNKTE
;
A
#
# COMPACT_ATOMS: atom_id res chain seq x y z
N MET A 1 -52.94 -64.34 -14.57
CA MET A 1 -52.95 -63.82 -13.18
C MET A 1 -51.55 -63.32 -12.88
N GLY A 2 -51.26 -62.07 -12.57
CA GLY A 2 -52.07 -60.87 -12.40
C GLY A 2 -51.15 -59.67 -12.64
N SER A 3 -51.74 -58.67 -13.29
CA SER A 3 -51.38 -57.27 -13.44
C SER A 3 -50.08 -56.79 -12.77
N ALA A 4 -49.17 -56.24 -13.57
CA ALA A 4 -48.13 -55.33 -13.07
C ALA A 4 -48.83 -54.09 -12.50
N ILE A 5 -49.06 -54.10 -11.19
CA ILE A 5 -49.78 -53.07 -10.46
C ILE A 5 -48.91 -51.81 -10.47
N GLU A 6 -49.45 -50.83 -11.16
CA GLU A 6 -49.12 -49.42 -11.15
C GLU A 6 -48.74 -48.90 -9.75
N ASN A 7 -47.44 -48.73 -9.50
CA ASN A 7 -46.95 -48.10 -8.27
C ASN A 7 -46.95 -46.57 -8.41
N LYS A 8 -48.13 -45.95 -8.30
CA LYS A 8 -48.24 -44.49 -8.16
C LYS A 8 -47.79 -44.10 -6.75
N LYS A 9 -46.49 -43.84 -6.57
CA LYS A 9 -45.99 -43.19 -5.34
C LYS A 9 -46.73 -41.86 -5.17
N ASN A 10 -47.50 -41.75 -4.08
CA ASN A 10 -48.35 -40.61 -3.81
C ASN A 10 -47.45 -39.39 -3.58
N ILE A 11 -47.75 -38.27 -4.22
CA ILE A 11 -46.92 -37.05 -4.15
C ILE A 11 -46.80 -36.54 -2.69
N LYS A 12 -47.77 -36.92 -1.84
CA LYS A 12 -47.80 -36.64 -0.41
C LYS A 12 -46.71 -37.36 0.39
N ASP A 13 -46.14 -38.43 -0.16
CA ASP A 13 -45.09 -39.23 0.46
C ASP A 13 -43.69 -38.73 0.11
N LEU A 14 -43.57 -37.65 -0.68
CA LEU A 14 -42.27 -37.02 -0.91
C LEU A 14 -41.80 -36.33 0.37
N PRO A 15 -40.53 -36.50 0.78
CA PRO A 15 -39.96 -35.73 1.87
C PRO A 15 -40.09 -34.25 1.53
N LYS A 16 -40.64 -33.45 2.46
CA LYS A 16 -40.84 -32.01 2.24
C LYS A 16 -39.52 -31.35 1.88
N TYR A 17 -39.48 -30.72 0.70
CA TYR A 17 -38.33 -29.94 0.24
C TYR A 17 -38.04 -28.80 1.23
N LYS A 18 -36.90 -28.91 1.94
CA LYS A 18 -36.42 -27.89 2.86
C LYS A 18 -35.55 -26.92 2.05
N LYS A 19 -36.03 -25.69 1.81
CA LYS A 19 -35.27 -24.69 1.04
C LYS A 19 -33.88 -24.48 1.68
N PRO A 20 -32.79 -24.49 0.89
CA PRO A 20 -31.47 -24.17 1.43
C PRO A 20 -31.48 -22.72 1.94
N LYS A 21 -30.84 -22.47 3.09
CA LYS A 21 -30.65 -21.11 3.60
C LYS A 21 -29.73 -20.37 2.64
N ARG A 22 -30.24 -19.31 2.00
CA ARG A 22 -29.45 -18.45 1.10
C ARG A 22 -28.33 -17.78 1.90
N ASN A 23 -27.11 -18.22 1.71
CA ASN A 23 -25.91 -17.49 2.10
C ASN A 23 -25.90 -16.14 1.36
N LEU A 24 -25.74 -15.05 2.12
CA LEU A 24 -25.75 -13.69 1.59
C LEU A 24 -24.66 -13.53 0.50
N PRO A 25 -24.84 -12.60 -0.46
CA PRO A 25 -23.82 -12.34 -1.46
C PRO A 25 -22.46 -12.09 -0.80
N VAL A 26 -21.41 -12.71 -1.34
CA VAL A 26 -20.02 -12.46 -0.95
C VAL A 26 -19.80 -10.96 -1.09
N ARG A 27 -19.67 -10.25 0.03
CA ARG A 27 -19.34 -8.83 0.01
C ARG A 27 -17.94 -8.73 -0.57
N LEU A 28 -17.82 -8.21 -1.80
CA LEU A 28 -16.50 -7.94 -2.37
C LEU A 28 -15.76 -7.02 -1.39
N PRO A 29 -14.49 -7.32 -1.06
CA PRO A 29 -13.71 -6.47 -0.17
C PRO A 29 -13.75 -5.05 -0.71
N LYS A 30 -14.17 -4.12 0.16
CA LYS A 30 -14.19 -2.69 -0.12
C LYS A 30 -12.77 -2.30 -0.55
N GLN A 31 -12.63 -1.87 -1.81
CA GLN A 31 -11.35 -1.57 -2.45
C GLN A 31 -10.44 -0.78 -1.49
N SER A 32 -9.25 -1.31 -1.21
CA SER A 32 -8.26 -0.63 -0.37
C SER A 32 -7.89 0.69 -1.03
N ARG A 33 -8.41 1.78 -0.46
CA ARG A 33 -8.06 3.13 -0.89
C ARG A 33 -6.65 3.40 -0.39
N ILE A 34 -5.68 3.41 -1.31
CA ILE A 34 -4.31 3.81 -0.97
C ILE A 34 -4.38 5.26 -0.44
N PRO A 35 -3.86 5.52 0.77
CA PRO A 35 -3.86 6.86 1.34
C PRO A 35 -3.08 7.80 0.42
N LYS A 36 -3.66 8.97 0.13
CA LYS A 36 -3.01 9.98 -0.73
C LYS A 36 -1.69 10.47 -0.14
N ASP A 37 -1.60 10.47 1.18
CA ASP A 37 -0.42 10.90 1.92
C ASP A 37 0.78 9.99 1.63
N VAL A 38 0.58 8.68 1.71
CA VAL A 38 1.58 7.67 1.33
C VAL A 38 2.02 7.83 -0.13
N LEU A 39 1.08 8.07 -1.05
CA LEU A 39 1.42 8.27 -2.47
C LEU A 39 2.35 9.48 -2.67
N LEU A 40 2.11 10.56 -1.92
CA LEU A 40 2.92 11.77 -2.00
C LEU A 40 4.33 11.53 -1.42
N LYS A 41 4.43 10.81 -0.30
CA LYS A 41 5.71 10.37 0.29
C LYS A 41 6.53 9.54 -0.68
N LEU A 42 5.93 8.56 -1.37
CA LEU A 42 6.63 7.73 -2.36
C LEU A 42 7.17 8.55 -3.54
N ILE A 43 6.38 9.49 -4.05
CA ILE A 43 6.78 10.34 -5.17
C ILE A 43 7.92 11.27 -4.75
N LEU A 44 7.78 11.93 -3.59
CA LEU A 44 8.82 12.80 -3.04
C LEU A 44 10.12 12.02 -2.86
N PHE A 45 10.04 10.84 -2.23
CA PHE A 45 11.21 10.02 -1.94
C PHE A 45 11.93 9.55 -3.21
N THR A 46 11.18 9.17 -4.23
CA THR A 46 11.75 8.76 -5.52
C THR A 46 12.49 9.93 -6.17
N ILE A 47 11.88 11.11 -6.25
CA ILE A 47 12.54 12.30 -6.83
C ILE A 47 13.78 12.67 -6.02
N LEU A 48 13.69 12.62 -4.69
CA LEU A 48 14.77 12.96 -3.78
C LEU A 48 16.00 12.06 -4.01
N MET A 49 15.78 10.75 -4.18
CA MET A 49 16.85 9.77 -4.36
C MET A 49 17.69 10.02 -5.61
N PHE A 50 17.09 10.56 -6.68
CA PHE A 50 17.82 10.93 -7.90
C PHE A 50 18.38 12.36 -7.83
N THR A 51 17.58 13.33 -7.38
CA THR A 51 17.96 14.75 -7.46
C THR A 51 19.03 15.13 -6.46
N LEU A 52 18.99 14.66 -5.20
CA LEU A 52 19.99 15.02 -4.19
C LEU A 52 21.42 14.67 -4.58
N PRO A 53 21.76 13.40 -4.89
CA PRO A 53 23.13 13.03 -5.23
C PRO A 53 23.60 13.68 -6.54
N PHE A 54 22.68 13.93 -7.49
CA PHE A 54 22.99 14.66 -8.71
C PHE A 54 23.33 16.12 -8.44
N ILE A 55 22.50 16.83 -7.68
CA ILE A 55 22.74 18.23 -7.30
C ILE A 55 24.10 18.37 -6.63
N VAL A 56 24.41 17.47 -5.69
CA VAL A 56 25.67 17.55 -4.95
C VAL A 56 26.88 17.23 -5.81
N TYR A 57 26.78 16.29 -6.76
CA TYR A 57 27.86 16.01 -7.72
C TYR A 57 28.19 17.26 -8.55
N TYR A 58 27.18 17.88 -9.18
CA TYR A 58 27.40 19.06 -10.03
C TYR A 58 27.82 20.29 -9.21
N TYR A 59 27.25 20.47 -8.02
CA TYR A 59 27.61 21.58 -7.14
C TYR A 59 29.04 21.46 -6.60
N THR A 60 29.49 20.25 -6.28
CA THR A 60 30.85 20.01 -5.78
C THR A 60 31.90 20.09 -6.90
N LEU A 61 31.54 19.67 -8.11
CA LEU A 61 32.40 19.79 -9.29
C LEU A 61 32.72 21.25 -9.63
N ASP A 62 31.73 22.14 -9.51
CA ASP A 62 31.85 23.56 -9.88
C ASP A 62 32.56 24.42 -8.82
N ARG A 63 32.25 24.21 -7.52
CA ARG A 63 32.79 25.08 -6.45
C ARG A 63 34.10 24.64 -5.79
N PHE A 64 34.40 23.33 -5.73
CA PHE A 64 35.50 22.84 -4.89
C PHE A 64 36.69 22.28 -5.67
N PHE A 65 36.49 21.72 -6.88
CA PHE A 65 37.55 20.92 -7.52
C PHE A 65 37.90 21.27 -8.97
N ILE A 66 37.50 22.45 -9.49
CA ILE A 66 38.00 23.07 -10.75
C ILE A 66 38.38 22.04 -11.83
N GLY A 67 37.46 21.14 -12.17
CA GLY A 67 37.64 20.15 -13.26
C GLY A 67 38.38 18.84 -12.93
N ASN A 68 38.84 18.59 -11.70
CA ASN A 68 39.36 17.27 -11.33
C ASN A 68 38.23 16.31 -10.91
N THR A 69 37.81 15.50 -11.88
CA THR A 69 36.71 14.54 -11.73
C THR A 69 36.96 13.47 -10.66
N THR A 70 38.21 13.19 -10.28
CA THR A 70 38.53 12.20 -9.24
C THR A 70 38.14 12.69 -7.85
N TYR A 71 38.45 13.94 -7.51
CA TYR A 71 38.06 14.51 -6.23
C TYR A 71 36.55 14.78 -6.16
N ALA A 72 35.95 15.21 -7.28
CA ALA A 72 34.50 15.33 -7.39
C ALA A 72 33.79 13.98 -7.21
N ALA A 73 34.33 12.90 -7.78
CA ALA A 73 33.79 11.54 -7.62
C ALA A 73 33.88 11.06 -6.16
N LEU A 74 34.99 11.33 -5.46
CA LEU A 74 35.14 11.02 -4.04
C LEU A 74 34.11 11.75 -3.17
N ALA A 75 33.92 13.05 -3.41
CA ALA A 75 32.93 13.85 -2.70
C ALA A 75 31.50 13.39 -3.01
N ALA A 76 31.22 12.97 -4.23
CA ALA A 76 29.93 12.41 -4.62
C ALA A 76 29.66 11.06 -3.94
N ALA A 77 30.66 10.18 -3.86
CA ALA A 77 30.54 8.91 -3.12
C ALA A 77 30.29 9.16 -1.63
N PHE A 78 31.01 10.12 -1.02
CA PHE A 78 30.76 10.52 0.37
C PHE A 78 29.33 11.05 0.56
N THR A 79 28.86 11.89 -0.35
CA THR A 79 27.50 12.42 -0.33
C THR A 79 26.46 11.32 -0.48
N ALA A 80 26.66 10.35 -1.37
CA ALA A 80 25.73 9.23 -1.54
C ALA A 80 25.53 8.46 -0.23
N ASN A 81 26.60 8.22 0.52
CA ASN A 81 26.51 7.60 1.85
C ASN A 81 25.73 8.48 2.84
N LEU A 82 25.91 9.81 2.77
CA LEU A 82 25.18 10.78 3.59
C LEU A 82 23.68 10.83 3.23
N VAL A 83 23.33 10.72 1.95
CA VAL A 83 21.93 10.62 1.46
C VAL A 83 21.26 9.37 2.02
N ILE A 84 21.97 8.23 2.02
CA ILE A 84 21.45 6.99 2.62
C ILE A 84 21.22 7.18 4.13
N ALA A 85 22.16 7.80 4.85
CA ALA A 85 22.00 8.08 6.28
C ALA A 85 20.81 9.03 6.54
N ALA A 86 20.67 10.08 5.74
CA ALA A 86 19.55 11.01 5.84
C ALA A 86 18.20 10.33 5.56
N TYR A 87 18.13 9.39 4.61
CA TYR A 87 16.92 8.60 4.38
C TYR A 87 16.50 7.82 5.63
N VAL A 88 17.44 7.14 6.29
CA VAL A 88 17.15 6.40 7.52
C VAL A 88 16.60 7.32 8.60
N VAL A 89 17.17 8.53 8.75
CA VAL A 89 16.66 9.53 9.70
C VAL A 89 15.24 9.95 9.35
N VAL A 90 14.95 10.27 8.09
CA VAL A 90 13.60 10.64 7.64
C VAL A 90 12.62 9.50 7.90
N ALA A 91 13.00 8.25 7.60
CA ALA A 91 12.16 7.08 7.87
C ALA A 91 11.84 6.95 9.37
N ILE A 92 12.81 7.19 10.26
CA ILE A 92 12.59 7.17 11.72
C ILE A 92 11.70 8.33 12.18
N VAL A 93 11.82 9.51 11.57
CA VAL A 93 10.98 10.67 11.91
C VAL A 93 9.53 10.44 11.46
N GLU A 94 9.34 9.90 10.26
CA GLU A 94 8.03 9.56 9.70
C GLU A 94 7.34 8.46 10.51
N ASP A 95 8.09 7.42 10.92
CA ASP A 95 7.59 6.30 11.74
C ASP A 95 7.09 6.74 13.13
N ARG A 96 7.53 7.91 13.61
CA ARG A 96 7.09 8.48 14.90
C ARG A 96 5.85 9.37 14.81
N GLY A 97 5.48 9.86 13.61
CA GLY A 97 4.41 10.83 13.43
C GLY A 97 3.03 10.23 13.15
N ASP A 98 2.95 8.93 12.81
CA ASP A 98 1.70 8.25 12.45
C ASP A 98 0.86 7.84 13.68
N ASP A 99 1.31 8.11 14.91
CA ASP A 99 0.56 7.82 16.15
C ASP A 99 -0.51 8.88 16.51
N ASP A 100 -0.53 10.04 15.85
CA ASP A 100 -1.31 11.22 16.29
C ASP A 100 -2.61 11.54 15.49
N ASP A 101 -3.02 10.75 14.48
CA ASP A 101 -4.22 11.05 13.64
C ASP A 101 -5.42 10.09 13.85
N ASN A 102 -5.71 9.69 15.09
CA ASN A 102 -6.91 8.91 15.45
C ASN A 102 -7.85 9.62 16.44
N THR A 103 -7.85 10.95 16.44
CA THR A 103 -8.81 11.75 17.21
C THR A 103 -9.34 12.87 16.35
N GLU A 104 -10.51 12.65 15.71
CA GLU A 104 -11.59 13.63 15.49
C GLU A 104 -12.52 13.24 14.32
N THR A 105 -13.43 12.29 14.54
CA THR A 105 -14.71 12.23 13.75
C THR A 105 -15.94 11.84 14.59
N ASN A 106 -15.87 11.88 15.93
CA ASN A 106 -16.96 11.43 16.82
C ASN A 106 -17.77 12.58 17.48
N ASN A 107 -17.82 13.79 16.91
CA ASN A 107 -18.51 14.94 17.54
C ASN A 107 -19.45 15.71 16.61
N LYS A 108 -20.09 15.05 15.64
CA LYS A 108 -21.16 15.69 14.84
C LYS A 108 -22.46 14.91 14.79
N THR A 109 -22.93 14.42 15.92
CA THR A 109 -24.35 14.08 16.14
C THR A 109 -24.64 14.06 17.64
N GLU A 110 -24.83 15.24 18.23
CA GLU A 110 -25.76 15.45 19.35
C GLU A 110 -26.51 16.76 19.10
#